data_AF-A0A661K283-F1
#
_entry.id   AF-A0A661K283-F1
#
_cell.length_a   1.000
_cell.length_b   1.000
_cell.length_c   1.000
_cell.angle_alpha   90.00
_cell.angle_beta   90.00
_cell.angle_gamma   90.00
#
_symmetry.space_group_name_H-M   'P 1'
#
loop_
_entity.id
_entity.type
_entity.pdbx_description
1 polymer ?
#
loop_
_entity_poly.entity_id
_entity_poly.type
_entity_poly.pdbx_seq_one_letter_code
_entity_poly.pdbx_strand_id
1 'polypeptide(L)'
;MVAMLVTAGIVVAQEITINKLQVRYKYDYAVIEKYRIGMEAVINYVEGLGKDNSALIDYKDQFTALATDLEAAADNKDEASYNATIEEMKAVVSNFRQEARNQVGNNTEEARARIETALEENEDYLYGLVTEARELHKERNTQIFDYYDARAREVIDRLEAQGYDISEAEAKLSEIEGKRESFIDVMNATIQACSDKWVGECKE
;
A
#
# COMPACT_ATOMS: atom_id res chain seq x y z
N MET A 1 -49.65 -31.33 11.13
CA MET A 1 -48.85 -30.49 10.22
C MET A 1 -48.03 -29.55 11.07
N VAL A 2 -46.75 -29.86 11.27
CA VAL A 2 -45.81 -28.99 11.99
C VAL A 2 -45.13 -28.14 10.93
N ALA A 3 -45.42 -26.83 10.92
CA ALA A 3 -44.71 -25.88 10.09
C ALA A 3 -43.32 -25.67 10.71
N MET A 4 -42.28 -26.25 10.10
CA MET A 4 -40.90 -25.87 10.37
C MET A 4 -40.68 -24.48 9.77
N LEU A 5 -40.57 -23.48 10.65
CA LEU A 5 -39.94 -22.21 10.33
C LEU A 5 -38.46 -22.48 10.08
N VAL A 6 -38.07 -22.58 8.81
CA VAL A 6 -36.66 -22.50 8.41
C VAL A 6 -36.25 -21.04 8.58
N THR A 7 -35.67 -20.72 9.73
CA THR A 7 -34.91 -19.48 9.91
C THR A 7 -33.65 -19.58 9.07
N ALA A 8 -33.74 -19.16 7.80
CA ALA A 8 -32.57 -18.89 6.98
C ALA A 8 -31.82 -17.73 7.65
N GLY A 9 -30.71 -18.05 8.31
CA GLY A 9 -29.78 -17.04 8.79
C GLY A 9 -29.20 -16.34 7.57
N ILE A 10 -29.60 -15.09 7.35
CA ILE A 10 -29.00 -14.27 6.30
C ILE A 10 -27.53 -14.09 6.68
N VAL A 11 -26.63 -14.78 5.98
CA VAL A 11 -25.20 -14.46 6.00
C VAL A 11 -25.08 -13.10 5.33
N VAL A 12 -24.94 -12.05 6.13
CA VAL A 12 -24.68 -10.71 5.59
C VAL A 12 -23.27 -10.74 5.01
N ALA A 13 -23.13 -10.41 3.73
CA ALA A 13 -21.82 -10.31 3.08
C ALA A 13 -20.89 -9.41 3.92
N GLN A 14 -19.70 -9.91 4.26
CA GLN A 14 -18.70 -9.13 4.98
C GLN A 14 -18.31 -7.90 4.15
N GLU A 15 -18.33 -6.71 4.76
CA GLU A 15 -17.94 -5.49 4.06
C GLU A 15 -16.43 -5.48 3.80
N ILE A 16 -16.02 -5.07 2.60
CA ILE A 16 -14.61 -4.82 2.28
C ILE A 16 -14.23 -3.47 2.92
N THR A 17 -13.48 -3.52 4.02
CA THR A 17 -13.10 -2.33 4.78
C THR A 17 -11.85 -1.66 4.22
N ILE A 18 -10.92 -2.44 3.66
CA ILE A 18 -9.67 -1.92 3.10
C ILE A 18 -9.87 -1.54 1.63
N ASN A 19 -9.70 -0.26 1.34
CA ASN A 19 -9.87 0.23 -0.01
C ASN A 19 -8.55 0.16 -0.82
N LYS A 20 -8.66 0.21 -2.16
CA LYS A 20 -7.50 0.08 -3.05
C LYS A 20 -6.49 1.22 -2.87
N LEU A 21 -6.95 2.44 -2.58
CA LEU A 21 -6.07 3.59 -2.36
C LEU A 21 -5.28 3.47 -1.06
N GLN A 22 -5.82 2.88 0.00
CA GLN A 22 -5.07 2.61 1.23
C GLN A 22 -3.89 1.65 0.99
N VAL A 23 -4.11 0.59 0.20
CA VAL A 23 -3.01 -0.30 -0.21
C VAL A 23 -1.98 0.45 -1.04
N ARG A 24 -2.43 1.23 -2.03
CA ARG A 24 -1.54 2.05 -2.86
C ARG A 24 -0.72 3.03 -2.03
N TYR A 25 -1.34 3.71 -1.07
CA TYR A 25 -0.69 4.63 -0.15
C TYR A 25 0.44 3.95 0.62
N LYS A 26 0.26 2.74 1.15
CA LYS A 26 1.35 2.06 1.87
C LYS A 26 2.58 1.80 1.01
N TYR A 27 2.40 1.41 -0.26
CA TYR A 27 3.53 1.27 -1.19
C TYR A 27 4.15 2.63 -1.52
N ASP A 28 3.34 3.66 -1.80
CA ASP A 28 3.83 5.00 -2.10
C ASP A 28 4.55 5.63 -0.88
N TYR A 29 4.09 5.35 0.34
CA TYR A 29 4.68 5.82 1.59
C TYR A 29 6.10 5.28 1.80
N ALA A 30 6.36 4.02 1.47
CA ALA A 30 7.72 3.48 1.47
C ALA A 30 8.65 4.25 0.53
N VAL A 31 8.14 4.61 -0.66
CA VAL A 31 8.89 5.44 -1.64
C VAL A 31 9.08 6.87 -1.13
N ILE A 32 8.08 7.45 -0.48
CA ILE A 32 8.12 8.78 0.13
C ILE A 32 9.18 8.82 1.22
N GLU A 33 9.24 7.84 2.12
CA GLU A 33 10.24 7.77 3.18
C GLU A 33 11.66 7.66 2.62
N LYS A 34 11.86 6.87 1.56
CA LYS A 34 13.14 6.83 0.83
C LYS A 34 13.56 8.21 0.32
N TYR A 35 12.63 8.99 -0.22
CA TYR A 35 12.90 10.38 -0.62
C TYR A 35 13.20 11.30 0.56
N ARG A 36 12.42 11.21 1.64
CA ARG A 36 12.58 12.03 2.85
C ARG A 36 13.97 11.82 3.48
N ILE A 37 14.39 10.56 3.63
CA ILE A 37 15.73 10.19 4.15
C ILE A 37 16.82 10.76 3.24
N GLY A 38 16.66 10.62 1.91
CA GLY A 38 17.61 11.19 0.95
C GLY A 38 17.68 12.73 1.01
N MET A 39 16.55 13.41 1.19
CA MET A 39 16.50 14.87 1.38
C MET A 39 17.24 15.28 2.66
N GLU A 40 17.00 14.57 3.77
CA GLU A 40 17.65 14.82 5.05
C GLU A 40 19.17 14.63 4.98
N ALA A 41 19.64 13.58 4.31
CA ALA A 41 21.07 13.35 4.08
C ALA A 41 21.74 14.51 3.31
N VAL A 42 21.06 15.05 2.30
CA VAL A 42 21.56 16.20 1.53
C VAL A 42 21.55 17.48 2.36
N ILE A 43 20.49 17.73 3.13
CA ILE A 43 20.40 18.89 4.03
C ILE A 43 21.56 18.88 5.03
N ASN A 44 21.82 17.74 5.67
CA ASN A 44 22.91 17.57 6.63
C ASN A 44 24.28 17.76 5.96
N TYR A 45 24.44 17.31 4.71
CA TYR A 45 25.67 17.55 3.95
C TYR A 45 25.89 19.04 3.65
N VAL A 46 24.85 19.74 3.17
CA VAL A 46 24.91 21.18 2.89
C VAL A 46 25.20 21.99 4.16
N GLU A 47 24.61 21.61 5.29
CA GLU A 47 24.91 22.18 6.60
C GLU A 47 26.38 21.97 6.98
N GLY A 48 26.90 20.76 6.79
CA GLY A 48 28.30 20.43 7.04
C GLY A 48 29.30 21.22 6.17
N LEU A 49 28.86 21.72 5.01
CA LEU A 49 29.63 22.65 4.18
C LEU A 49 29.56 24.10 4.68
N GLY A 50 28.80 24.39 5.73
CA GLY A 50 28.57 25.73 6.26
C GLY A 50 27.70 26.61 5.36
N LYS A 51 26.88 26.00 4.50
CA LYS A 51 25.97 26.71 3.59
C LYS A 51 24.57 26.82 4.17
N ASP A 52 23.83 27.82 3.73
CA ASP A 52 22.42 27.96 4.07
C ASP A 52 21.62 26.82 3.43
N ASN A 53 20.84 26.12 4.26
CA ASN A 53 19.99 25.00 3.88
C ASN A 53 18.50 25.28 4.14
N SER A 54 18.13 26.52 4.49
CA SER A 54 16.75 26.92 4.81
C SER A 54 15.75 26.51 3.72
N ALA A 55 16.02 26.84 2.46
CA ALA A 55 15.16 26.47 1.34
C ALA A 55 15.03 24.94 1.14
N LEU A 56 16.09 24.17 1.45
CA LEU A 56 16.05 22.71 1.37
C LEU A 56 15.17 22.12 2.47
N ILE A 57 15.24 22.69 3.68
CA ILE A 57 14.37 22.33 4.81
C ILE A 57 12.92 22.63 4.45
N ASP A 58 12.63 23.82 3.91
CA ASP A 58 11.27 24.18 3.49
C ASP A 58 10.68 23.19 2.48
N TYR A 59 11.46 22.76 1.48
CA TYR A 59 11.01 21.74 0.53
C TYR A 59 10.79 20.38 1.19
N LYS A 60 11.64 19.96 2.13
CA LYS A 60 11.44 18.71 2.88
C LYS A 60 10.16 18.77 3.69
N ASP A 61 9.91 19.88 4.39
CA ASP A 61 8.73 20.06 5.23
C ASP A 61 7.45 20.08 4.38
N GLN A 62 7.47 20.75 3.23
CA GLN A 62 6.39 20.68 2.23
C GLN A 62 6.16 19.24 1.74
N PHE A 63 7.23 18.52 1.43
CA PHE A 63 7.14 17.12 0.97
C PHE A 63 6.52 16.22 2.05
N THR A 64 6.90 16.39 3.32
CA THR A 64 6.32 15.65 4.45
C THR A 64 4.86 16.02 4.68
N ALA A 65 4.47 17.28 4.55
CA ALA A 65 3.07 17.70 4.65
C ALA A 65 2.21 17.05 3.55
N LEU A 66 2.70 17.01 2.31
CA LEU A 66 2.01 16.34 1.20
C LEU A 66 1.85 14.83 1.42
N ALA A 67 2.75 14.18 2.17
CA ALA A 67 2.58 12.77 2.54
C ALA A 67 1.34 12.57 3.45
N THR A 68 1.09 13.50 4.38
CA THR A 68 -0.13 13.50 5.21
C THR A 68 -1.39 13.75 4.38
N ASP A 69 -1.33 14.68 3.42
CA ASP A 69 -2.46 14.91 2.50
C ASP A 69 -2.76 13.69 1.63
N LEU A 70 -1.72 12.96 1.22
CA LEU A 70 -1.85 11.73 0.44
C LEU A 70 -2.54 10.61 1.23
N GLU A 71 -2.21 10.45 2.52
CA GLU A 71 -2.90 9.53 3.44
C GLU A 71 -4.38 9.88 3.57
N ALA A 72 -4.67 11.17 3.82
CA ALA A 72 -6.03 11.64 3.94
C ALA A 72 -6.85 11.41 2.66
N ALA A 73 -6.25 11.60 1.49
CA ALA A 73 -6.90 11.28 0.22
C ALA A 73 -7.19 9.78 0.08
N ALA A 74 -6.26 8.92 0.50
CA ALA A 74 -6.44 7.46 0.48
C ALA A 74 -7.57 6.98 1.41
N ASP A 75 -7.64 7.52 2.63
CA ASP A 75 -8.68 7.20 3.60
C ASP A 75 -10.06 7.68 3.14
N ASN A 76 -10.13 8.85 2.52
CA ASN A 76 -11.37 9.40 1.96
C ASN A 76 -11.77 8.81 0.60
N LYS A 77 -10.99 7.86 0.07
CA LYS A 77 -11.19 7.25 -1.25
C LYS A 77 -11.18 8.27 -2.41
N ASP A 78 -10.44 9.37 -2.25
CA ASP A 78 -10.38 10.48 -3.20
C ASP A 78 -9.20 10.30 -4.17
N GLU A 79 -9.45 9.57 -5.26
CA GLU A 79 -8.42 9.29 -6.29
C GLU A 79 -7.95 10.56 -7.03
N ALA A 80 -8.80 11.59 -7.13
CA ALA A 80 -8.44 12.83 -7.80
C ALA A 80 -7.42 13.62 -6.96
N SER A 81 -7.71 13.84 -5.69
CA SER A 81 -6.79 14.48 -4.76
C SER A 81 -5.51 13.66 -4.59
N TYR A 82 -5.62 12.34 -4.46
CA TYR A 82 -4.46 11.45 -4.35
C TYR A 82 -3.48 11.64 -5.51
N ASN A 83 -3.96 11.60 -6.76
CA ASN A 83 -3.10 11.75 -7.92
C ASN A 83 -2.55 13.19 -8.04
N ALA A 84 -3.33 14.21 -7.68
CA ALA A 84 -2.86 15.60 -7.65
C ALA A 84 -1.70 15.79 -6.65
N THR A 85 -1.86 15.27 -5.43
CA THR A 85 -0.82 15.30 -4.38
C THR A 85 0.47 14.62 -4.85
N ILE A 86 0.39 13.47 -5.54
CA ILE A 86 1.58 12.81 -6.11
C ILE A 86 2.32 13.71 -7.12
N GLU A 87 1.59 14.44 -7.97
CA GLU A 87 2.24 15.37 -8.93
C GLU A 87 2.88 16.56 -8.22
N GLU A 88 2.25 17.09 -7.16
CA GLU A 88 2.85 18.14 -6.32
C GLU A 88 4.12 17.65 -5.62
N MET A 89 4.10 16.43 -5.07
CA MET A 89 5.29 15.81 -4.46
C MET A 89 6.43 15.69 -5.45
N LYS A 90 6.15 15.30 -6.72
CA LYS A 90 7.17 15.25 -7.79
C LYS A 90 7.75 16.63 -8.08
N ALA A 91 6.93 17.67 -8.10
CA ALA A 91 7.39 19.04 -8.30
C ALA A 91 8.30 19.51 -7.14
N VAL A 92 7.91 19.24 -5.89
CA VAL A 92 8.73 19.55 -4.70
C VAL A 92 10.07 18.82 -4.76
N VAL A 93 10.09 17.52 -5.08
CA VAL A 93 11.33 16.74 -5.25
C VAL A 93 12.22 17.32 -6.34
N SER A 94 11.64 17.76 -7.46
CA SER A 94 12.38 18.39 -8.55
C SER A 94 13.03 19.70 -8.11
N ASN A 95 12.29 20.55 -7.41
CA ASN A 95 12.77 21.83 -6.90
C ASN A 95 13.86 21.63 -5.82
N PHE A 96 13.64 20.70 -4.89
CA PHE A 96 14.64 20.29 -3.90
C PHE A 96 15.95 19.87 -4.59
N ARG A 97 15.88 19.00 -5.60
CA ARG A 97 17.07 18.52 -6.33
C ARG A 97 17.79 19.65 -7.07
N GLN A 98 17.04 20.60 -7.63
CA GLN A 98 17.64 21.76 -8.28
C GLN A 98 18.39 22.63 -7.26
N GLU A 99 17.74 22.96 -6.14
CA GLU A 99 18.35 23.76 -5.09
C GLU A 99 19.55 23.05 -4.45
N ALA A 100 19.42 21.75 -4.17
CA ALA A 100 20.49 20.93 -3.64
C ALA A 100 21.72 20.98 -4.55
N ARG A 101 21.54 20.87 -5.87
CA ARG A 101 22.64 21.00 -6.84
C ARG A 101 23.31 22.37 -6.81
N ASN A 102 22.53 23.45 -6.67
CA ASN A 102 23.09 24.80 -6.53
C ASN A 102 23.96 24.90 -5.25
N GLN A 103 23.50 24.27 -4.16
CA GLN A 103 24.20 24.27 -2.88
C GLN A 103 25.43 23.34 -2.87
N VAL A 104 25.37 22.14 -3.44
CA VAL A 104 26.52 21.21 -3.42
C VAL A 104 27.57 21.52 -4.50
N GLY A 105 27.21 22.22 -5.57
CA GLY A 105 28.12 22.56 -6.66
C GLY A 105 28.73 21.31 -7.30
N ASN A 106 30.06 21.25 -7.38
CA ASN A 106 30.79 20.12 -7.99
C ASN A 106 30.86 18.87 -7.09
N ASN A 107 30.39 18.92 -5.84
CA ASN A 107 30.49 17.80 -4.89
C ASN A 107 29.30 16.83 -4.99
N THR A 108 28.73 16.63 -6.18
CA THR A 108 27.54 15.79 -6.36
C THR A 108 27.77 14.31 -6.04
N GLU A 109 29.01 13.82 -6.21
CA GLU A 109 29.36 12.44 -5.87
C GLU A 109 29.37 12.21 -4.37
N GLU A 110 29.91 13.16 -3.59
CA GLU A 110 29.90 13.03 -2.13
C GLU A 110 28.47 13.15 -1.58
N ALA A 111 27.68 14.10 -2.09
CA ALA A 111 26.26 14.20 -1.72
C ALA A 111 25.50 12.90 -2.02
N ARG A 112 25.80 12.24 -3.15
CA ARG A 112 25.22 10.95 -3.51
C ARG A 112 25.67 9.85 -2.54
N ALA A 113 26.94 9.78 -2.20
CA ALA A 113 27.44 8.80 -1.22
C ALA A 113 26.75 8.97 0.14
N ARG A 114 26.48 10.21 0.58
CA ARG A 114 25.72 10.47 1.83
C ARG A 114 24.28 9.95 1.75
N ILE A 115 23.62 10.10 0.60
CA ILE A 115 22.29 9.52 0.38
C ILE A 115 22.36 7.99 0.45
N GLU A 116 23.31 7.38 -0.26
CA GLU A 116 23.47 5.92 -0.27
C GLU A 116 23.71 5.36 1.13
N THR A 117 24.63 5.96 1.91
CA THR A 117 24.85 5.58 3.32
C THR A 117 23.58 5.74 4.16
N ALA A 118 22.87 6.87 4.05
CA ALA A 118 21.65 7.08 4.82
C ALA A 118 20.55 6.06 4.47
N LEU A 119 20.46 5.64 3.20
CA LEU A 119 19.52 4.62 2.77
C LEU A 119 19.92 3.22 3.26
N GLU A 120 21.20 2.88 3.24
CA GLU A 120 21.72 1.62 3.80
C GLU A 120 21.48 1.54 5.31
N GLU A 121 21.71 2.62 6.05
CA GLU A 121 21.44 2.71 7.49
C GLU A 121 19.95 2.57 7.84
N ASN A 122 19.06 2.80 6.88
CA ASN A 122 17.60 2.70 7.04
C ASN A 122 16.98 1.55 6.23
N GLU A 123 17.79 0.62 5.74
CA GLU A 123 17.34 -0.43 4.83
C GLU A 123 16.26 -1.32 5.46
N ASP A 124 16.47 -1.79 6.69
CA ASP A 124 15.51 -2.63 7.43
C ASP A 124 14.17 -1.89 7.65
N TYR A 125 14.23 -0.59 7.97
CA TYR A 125 13.04 0.23 8.13
C TYR A 125 12.25 0.32 6.81
N LEU A 126 12.95 0.62 5.71
CA LEU A 126 12.36 0.77 4.39
C LEU A 126 11.74 -0.56 3.90
N TYR A 127 12.42 -1.69 4.08
CA TYR A 127 11.86 -3.00 3.77
C TYR A 127 10.69 -3.39 4.68
N GLY A 128 10.72 -2.97 5.95
CA GLY A 128 9.58 -3.07 6.86
C GLY A 128 8.33 -2.40 6.29
N LEU A 129 8.43 -1.17 5.80
CA LEU A 129 7.30 -0.45 5.19
C LEU A 129 6.73 -1.18 3.96
N VAL A 130 7.58 -1.73 3.10
CA VAL A 130 7.11 -2.51 1.93
C VAL A 130 6.43 -3.81 2.37
N THR A 131 6.96 -4.45 3.41
CA THR A 131 6.35 -5.66 3.99
C THR A 131 4.97 -5.36 4.58
N GLU A 132 4.81 -4.25 5.31
CA GLU A 132 3.52 -3.78 5.81
C GLU A 132 2.52 -3.51 4.67
N ALA A 133 2.99 -2.92 3.56
CA ALA A 133 2.14 -2.68 2.38
C ALA A 133 1.62 -3.99 1.77
N ARG A 134 2.48 -5.01 1.69
CA ARG A 134 2.09 -6.34 1.19
C ARG A 134 1.14 -7.07 2.13
N GLU A 135 1.34 -6.95 3.44
CA GLU A 135 0.45 -7.47 4.46
C GLU A 135 -0.95 -6.84 4.35
N LEU A 136 -1.04 -5.52 4.18
CA LEU A 136 -2.31 -4.83 3.94
C LEU A 136 -2.97 -5.27 2.63
N HIS A 137 -2.17 -5.49 1.57
CA HIS A 137 -2.66 -6.02 0.29
C HIS A 137 -3.24 -7.43 0.45
N LYS A 138 -2.55 -8.31 1.20
CA LYS A 138 -3.03 -9.65 1.55
C LYS A 138 -4.36 -9.60 2.31
N GLU A 139 -4.46 -8.73 3.31
CA GLU A 139 -5.68 -8.56 4.08
C GLU A 139 -6.85 -8.13 3.19
N ARG A 140 -6.65 -7.11 2.35
CA ARG A 140 -7.65 -6.66 1.38
C ARG A 140 -8.09 -7.79 0.44
N ASN A 141 -7.14 -8.56 -0.09
CA ASN A 141 -7.45 -9.65 -1.01
C ASN A 141 -8.21 -10.79 -0.34
N THR A 142 -7.93 -11.05 0.94
CA THR A 142 -8.69 -12.00 1.75
C THR A 142 -10.12 -11.51 1.99
N GLN A 143 -10.30 -10.22 2.33
CA GLN A 143 -11.65 -9.62 2.45
C GLN A 143 -12.45 -9.71 1.14
N ILE A 144 -11.79 -9.52 0.00
CA ILE A 144 -12.43 -9.65 -1.33
C ILE A 144 -12.86 -11.10 -1.58
N PHE A 145 -12.00 -12.06 -1.27
CA PHE A 145 -12.33 -13.47 -1.39
C PHE A 145 -13.58 -13.80 -0.56
N ASP A 146 -13.57 -13.42 0.73
CA ASP A 146 -14.65 -13.69 1.66
C ASP A 146 -15.97 -12.99 1.26
N TYR A 147 -15.87 -11.77 0.73
CA TYR A 147 -17.02 -11.05 0.18
C TYR A 147 -17.69 -11.80 -0.97
N TYR A 148 -16.90 -12.26 -1.95
CA TYR A 148 -17.45 -12.96 -3.11
C TYR A 148 -17.97 -14.35 -2.76
N ASP A 149 -17.32 -15.04 -1.83
CA ASP A 149 -17.78 -16.31 -1.28
C ASP A 149 -19.16 -16.16 -0.62
N ALA A 150 -19.30 -15.21 0.30
CA ALA A 150 -20.57 -14.91 0.96
C ALA A 150 -21.65 -14.47 -0.04
N ARG A 151 -21.28 -13.67 -1.05
CA ARG A 151 -22.22 -13.23 -2.09
C ARG A 151 -22.69 -14.39 -2.97
N ALA A 152 -21.80 -15.33 -3.30
CA ALA A 152 -22.16 -16.53 -4.06
C ALA A 152 -23.14 -17.40 -3.25
N ARG A 153 -22.89 -17.59 -1.95
CA ARG A 153 -23.79 -18.31 -1.04
C ARG A 153 -25.18 -17.68 -1.01
N GLU A 154 -25.28 -16.36 -0.85
CA GLU A 154 -26.57 -15.64 -0.85
C GLU A 154 -27.36 -15.85 -2.16
N VAL A 155 -26.66 -15.90 -3.30
CA VAL A 155 -27.29 -16.16 -4.61
C VAL A 155 -27.80 -17.59 -4.68
N ILE A 156 -27.00 -18.57 -4.24
CA ILE A 156 -27.35 -20.00 -4.20
C ILE A 156 -28.59 -20.21 -3.34
N ASP A 157 -28.58 -19.71 -2.09
CA ASP A 157 -29.70 -19.85 -1.14
C ASP A 157 -31.00 -19.28 -1.73
N ARG A 158 -30.92 -18.13 -2.43
CA ARG A 158 -32.08 -17.52 -3.09
C ARG A 158 -32.62 -18.35 -4.24
N LEU A 159 -31.75 -18.98 -5.03
CA LEU A 159 -32.16 -19.84 -6.15
C LEU A 159 -32.74 -21.16 -5.64
N GLU A 160 -32.17 -21.74 -4.59
CA GLU A 160 -32.72 -22.93 -3.91
C GLU A 160 -34.15 -22.65 -3.41
N ALA A 161 -34.35 -21.51 -2.76
CA ALA A 161 -35.67 -21.10 -2.26
C ALA A 161 -36.71 -20.91 -3.39
N GLN A 162 -36.26 -20.68 -4.62
CA GLN A 162 -37.11 -20.61 -5.82
C GLN A 162 -37.34 -21.99 -6.47
N GLY A 163 -36.77 -23.06 -5.92
CA GLY A 163 -36.91 -24.43 -6.40
C GLY A 163 -35.98 -24.80 -7.55
N TYR A 164 -34.91 -24.03 -7.79
CA TYR A 164 -33.88 -24.42 -8.75
C TYR A 164 -32.97 -25.50 -8.17
N ASP A 165 -32.53 -26.42 -9.01
CA ASP A 165 -31.46 -27.36 -8.66
C ASP A 165 -30.12 -26.61 -8.64
N ILE A 166 -29.53 -26.51 -7.45
CA ILE A 166 -28.28 -25.79 -7.19
C ILE A 166 -27.10 -26.73 -6.93
N SER A 167 -27.26 -28.04 -7.07
CA SER A 167 -26.26 -29.04 -6.64
C SER A 167 -24.87 -28.79 -7.24
N GLU A 168 -24.82 -28.40 -8.52
CA GLU A 168 -23.55 -28.06 -9.19
C GLU A 168 -22.94 -26.75 -8.66
N ALA A 169 -23.76 -25.74 -8.42
CA ALA A 169 -23.32 -24.45 -7.89
C ALA A 169 -22.79 -24.59 -6.45
N GLU A 170 -23.43 -25.40 -5.61
CA GLU A 170 -22.96 -25.73 -4.26
C GLU A 170 -21.62 -26.46 -4.29
N ALA A 171 -21.50 -27.48 -5.13
CA ALA A 171 -20.25 -28.21 -5.28
C ALA A 171 -19.10 -27.29 -5.70
N LYS A 172 -19.36 -26.36 -6.63
CA LYS A 172 -18.38 -25.37 -7.07
C LYS A 172 -18.04 -24.34 -6.00
N LEU A 173 -19.02 -23.89 -5.22
CA LEU A 173 -18.76 -22.98 -4.11
C LEU A 173 -17.88 -23.66 -3.05
N SER A 174 -18.17 -24.92 -2.68
CA SER A 174 -17.32 -25.67 -1.75
C SER A 174 -15.91 -25.93 -2.27
N GLU A 175 -15.73 -26.16 -3.58
CA GLU A 175 -14.40 -26.20 -4.20
C GLU A 175 -13.64 -24.86 -4.06
N ILE A 176 -14.35 -23.72 -4.13
CA ILE A 176 -13.77 -22.39 -3.97
C ILE A 176 -13.43 -22.14 -2.50
N GLU A 177 -14.36 -22.37 -1.57
CA GLU A 177 -14.16 -22.25 -0.12
C GLU A 177 -12.89 -23.01 0.32
N GLY A 178 -12.71 -24.23 -0.18
CA GLY A 178 -11.52 -25.06 0.09
C GLY A 178 -10.19 -24.50 -0.43
N LYS A 179 -10.19 -23.48 -1.30
CA LYS A 179 -8.97 -22.82 -1.80
C LYS A 179 -8.54 -21.63 -0.95
N ARG A 180 -9.36 -21.16 -0.01
CA ARG A 180 -9.08 -19.97 0.80
C ARG A 180 -7.74 -20.07 1.55
N GLU A 181 -7.48 -21.20 2.20
CA GLU A 181 -6.22 -21.43 2.92
C GLU A 181 -5.03 -21.43 1.97
N SER A 182 -5.12 -22.18 0.86
CA SER A 182 -4.05 -22.19 -0.16
C SER A 182 -3.76 -20.81 -0.75
N PHE A 183 -4.79 -19.96 -0.88
CA PHE A 183 -4.64 -18.58 -1.33
C PHE A 183 -3.87 -17.73 -0.32
N ILE A 184 -4.20 -17.85 0.97
CA ILE A 184 -3.49 -17.17 2.07
C ILE A 184 -2.04 -17.66 2.16
N ASP A 185 -1.80 -18.97 2.03
CA ASP A 185 -0.47 -19.56 2.09
C ASP A 185 0.44 -19.06 0.97
N VAL A 186 -0.08 -18.97 -0.27
CA VAL A 186 0.67 -18.41 -1.39
C VAL A 186 1.03 -16.96 -1.13
N MET A 187 0.12 -16.14 -0.61
CA MET A 187 0.42 -14.74 -0.27
C MET A 187 1.47 -14.64 0.86
N ASN A 188 1.36 -15.44 1.91
CA ASN A 188 2.35 -15.48 3.00
C ASN A 188 3.74 -15.89 2.49
N ALA A 189 3.80 -16.92 1.63
CA ALA A 189 5.05 -17.37 1.02
C ALA A 189 5.68 -16.28 0.16
N THR A 190 4.87 -15.56 -0.64
CA THR A 190 5.35 -14.42 -1.43
C THR A 190 5.87 -13.28 -0.55
N ILE A 191 5.14 -12.91 0.50
CA ILE A 191 5.57 -11.86 1.45
C ILE A 191 6.91 -12.24 2.08
N GLN A 192 7.04 -13.48 2.55
CA GLN A 192 8.27 -13.98 3.16
C GLN A 192 9.44 -14.03 2.16
N ALA A 193 9.20 -14.43 0.91
CA ALA A 193 10.21 -14.48 -0.14
C ALA A 193 10.68 -13.09 -0.59
N CYS A 194 9.89 -12.05 -0.29
CA CYS A 194 10.13 -10.69 -0.74
C CYS A 194 10.39 -9.69 0.40
N SER A 195 10.55 -10.16 1.65
CA SER A 195 10.73 -9.30 2.81
C SER A 195 11.98 -8.40 2.71
N ASP A 196 12.96 -8.78 1.91
CA ASP A 196 14.21 -8.05 1.62
C ASP A 196 14.24 -7.49 0.18
N LYS A 197 13.06 -7.23 -0.41
CA LYS A 197 12.91 -6.77 -1.80
C LYS A 197 12.11 -5.49 -1.86
N TRP A 198 12.62 -4.53 -2.63
CA TRP A 198 11.96 -3.25 -2.85
C TRP A 198 10.69 -3.40 -3.69
N VAL A 199 9.91 -2.32 -3.75
CA VAL A 199 8.74 -2.21 -4.64
C VAL A 199 9.17 -2.45 -6.09
N GLY A 200 8.53 -3.42 -6.76
CA GLY A 200 8.81 -3.78 -8.15
C GLY A 200 9.93 -4.80 -8.37
N GLU A 201 10.69 -5.16 -7.34
CA GLU A 201 11.74 -6.20 -7.42
C GLU A 201 11.16 -7.61 -7.16
N CYS A 202 10.00 -7.66 -6.52
CA CYS A 202 9.19 -8.86 -6.36
C CYS A 202 8.08 -8.85 -7.41
N LYS A 203 7.95 -9.94 -8.19
CA LYS A 203 6.78 -10.15 -9.05
C LYS A 203 5.70 -10.78 -8.20
N GLU A 204 4.76 -9.95 -7.76
CA GLU A 204 3.51 -10.36 -7.11
C GLU A 204 2.51 -10.89 -8.15
#